data_AF-A7T7A3-F1
#
_entry.id   AF-A7T7A3-F1
#
_cell.length_a   1.000
_cell.length_b   1.000
_cell.length_c   1.000
_cell.angle_alpha   90.00
_cell.angle_beta   90.00
_cell.angle_gamma   90.00
#
_symmetry.space_group_name_H-M   'P 1'
#
loop_
_entity.id
_entity.type
_entity.pdbx_description
1 polymer ?
#
loop_
_entity_poly.entity_id
_entity_poly.type
_entity_poly.pdbx_seq_one_letter_code
_entity_poly.pdbx_strand_id
1 'polypeptide(L)'
;TSWFADWSPCSATCGGGHQTRKIICRQEVKPGQYQSLADSSCSDTKPSGEIERACAQTACLPEWQAGDWSECSASCGGGIITRPLKCTRKIA
;
A
#
# COMPACT_ATOMS: atom_id res chain seq x y z
N THR A 1 10.13 10.52 27.79
CA THR A 1 10.74 9.78 26.68
C THR A 1 10.20 8.37 26.69
N SER A 2 9.72 7.85 25.57
CA SER A 2 9.10 6.53 25.51
C SER A 2 9.27 5.90 24.12
N TRP A 3 9.15 4.58 24.06
CA TRP A 3 9.06 3.86 22.79
C TRP A 3 7.76 4.18 22.08
N PHE A 4 7.84 4.39 20.77
CA PHE A 4 6.70 4.62 19.90
C PHE A 4 6.80 3.74 18.66
N ALA A 5 5.69 3.12 18.28
CA ALA A 5 5.64 2.16 17.20
C ALA A 5 4.22 2.09 16.61
N ASP A 6 3.91 3.04 15.72
CA ASP A 6 2.69 2.98 14.92
C ASP A 6 2.96 2.39 13.55
N TRP A 7 1.92 1.76 13.01
CA TRP A 7 1.94 1.21 11.66
C TRP A 7 1.79 2.31 10.62
N SER A 8 2.51 2.16 9.52
CA SER A 8 2.30 2.94 8.31
C SER A 8 0.87 2.75 7.80
N PRO A 9 0.39 3.66 6.95
CA PRO A 9 -0.74 3.35 6.08
C PRO A 9 -0.49 2.02 5.34
N CYS A 10 -1.57 1.29 5.06
CA CYS A 10 -1.49 0.08 4.24
C CYS A 10 -1.06 0.46 2.83
N SER A 11 -0.20 -0.34 2.20
CA SER A 11 0.24 -0.16 0.80
C SER A 11 -0.91 -0.23 -0.20
N ALA A 12 -2.02 -0.86 0.19
CA ALA A 12 -3.22 -1.02 -0.61
C ALA A 12 -4.47 -0.75 0.21
N THR A 13 -5.58 -0.44 -0.45
CA THR A 13 -6.90 -0.28 0.18
C THR A 13 -7.76 -1.53 0.03
N CYS A 14 -7.41 -2.42 -0.89
CA CYS A 14 -8.05 -3.72 -1.14
C CYS A 14 -7.05 -4.67 -1.82
N GLY A 15 -7.42 -5.93 -1.99
CA GLY A 15 -6.67 -6.90 -2.79
C GLY A 15 -5.43 -7.48 -2.09
N GLY A 16 -5.22 -7.18 -0.81
CA GLY A 16 -4.05 -7.57 -0.04
C GLY A 16 -2.95 -6.52 -0.12
N GLY A 17 -2.51 -6.01 1.02
CA GLY A 17 -1.38 -5.09 1.12
C GLY A 17 -0.58 -5.31 2.38
N HIS A 18 0.45 -4.49 2.56
CA HIS A 18 1.39 -4.56 3.66
C HIS A 18 1.50 -3.21 4.35
N GLN A 19 1.65 -3.23 5.67
CA GLN A 19 2.00 -2.05 6.45
C GLN A 19 3.23 -2.37 7.27
N THR A 20 4.09 -1.37 7.44
CA THR A 20 5.35 -1.49 8.17
C THR A 20 5.34 -0.55 9.35
N ARG A 21 6.06 -0.87 10.42
CA ARG A 21 6.27 0.05 11.53
C ARG A 21 7.73 0.14 11.89
N LYS A 22 8.11 1.29 12.45
CA LYS A 22 9.43 1.49 13.04
C LYS A 22 9.26 1.78 14.52
N ILE A 23 10.05 1.07 15.33
CA ILE A 23 10.09 1.26 16.77
C ILE A 23 11.18 2.29 17.04
N ILE A 24 10.75 3.48 17.45
CA ILE A 24 11.63 4.62 17.70
C ILE A 24 11.49 5.09 19.14
N CYS A 25 12.60 5.52 19.72
CA CYS A 25 12.57 6.27 20.96
C CYS A 25 12.16 7.72 20.65
N ARG A 26 11.13 8.26 21.30
CA ARG A 26 10.73 9.66 21.12
C ARG A 26 10.45 10.37 22.44
N GLN A 27 10.60 11.69 22.43
CA GLN A 27 10.26 12.57 23.55
C GLN A 27 9.32 13.68 23.08
N GLU A 28 8.30 13.99 23.87
CA GLU A 28 7.45 15.15 23.63
C GLU A 28 8.20 16.42 24.06
N VAL A 29 8.35 17.36 23.12
CA VAL A 29 9.07 18.64 23.34
C VAL A 29 8.07 19.77 23.60
N LYS A 30 6.90 19.69 22.96
CA LYS A 30 5.74 20.55 23.16
C LYS A 30 4.48 19.70 23.02
N PRO A 31 3.31 20.13 23.54
CA PRO A 31 2.07 19.39 23.36
C PRO A 31 1.83 19.02 21.89
N GLY A 32 1.83 17.71 21.59
CA GLY A 32 1.64 17.15 20.25
C GLY A 32 2.87 17.16 19.33
N GLN A 33 4.01 17.69 19.78
CA GLN A 33 5.26 17.73 19.02
C GLN A 33 6.31 16.79 19.63
N TYR A 34 6.71 15.79 18.86
CA TYR A 34 7.66 14.76 19.29
C TYR A 34 8.99 14.84 18.53
N GLN A 35 10.08 14.60 19.25
CA GLN A 35 11.42 14.46 18.70
C GLN A 35 11.88 13.00 18.83
N SER A 36 12.39 12.44 17.73
CA SER A 36 13.03 11.13 17.71
C SER A 36 14.43 11.21 18.33
N LEU A 37 14.76 10.23 19.16
CA LEU A 37 16.02 10.13 19.89
C LEU A 37 16.74 8.82 19.56
N ALA A 38 17.98 8.69 20.02
CA ALA A 38 18.70 7.41 19.97
C ALA A 38 18.00 6.37 20.86
N ASP A 39 18.09 5.10 20.47
CA ASP A 39 17.52 3.98 21.23
C ASP A 39 17.98 3.94 22.70
N SER A 40 19.23 4.33 22.97
CA SER A 40 19.81 4.42 24.32
C SER A 40 19.17 5.47 25.22
N SER A 41 18.39 6.40 24.65
CA SER A 41 17.67 7.43 25.42
C SER A 41 16.37 6.90 26.05
N CYS A 42 15.91 5.72 25.65
CA CYS A 42 14.80 5.02 26.27
C CYS A 42 15.34 3.97 27.24
N SER A 43 14.95 4.07 28.51
CA SER A 43 15.46 3.22 29.60
C SER A 43 14.85 1.81 29.61
N ASP A 44 13.65 1.69 29.05
CA ASP A 44 12.91 0.43 28.99
C ASP A 44 13.38 -0.45 27.83
N THR A 45 13.19 -1.76 27.94
CA THR A 45 13.49 -2.70 26.87
C THR A 45 12.78 -2.32 25.59
N LYS A 46 13.54 -2.22 24.48
CA LYS A 46 12.97 -1.97 23.16
C LYS A 46 11.96 -3.05 22.83
N PRO A 47 10.70 -2.72 22.51
CA PRO A 47 9.72 -3.73 22.14
C PRO A 47 10.22 -4.54 20.95
N SER A 48 10.13 -5.87 21.05
CA SER A 48 10.33 -6.78 19.94
C SER A 48 8.95 -7.19 19.42
N GLY A 49 8.73 -7.04 18.12
CA GLY A 49 7.47 -7.39 17.51
C GLY A 49 7.57 -7.34 16.00
N GLU A 50 6.52 -7.77 15.33
CA GLU A 50 6.43 -7.72 13.87
C GLU A 50 6.68 -6.30 13.38
N ILE A 51 7.60 -6.15 12.42
CA ILE A 51 7.90 -4.87 11.75
C ILE A 51 7.10 -4.69 10.47
N GLU A 52 6.42 -5.75 10.03
CA GLU A 52 5.58 -5.81 8.85
C GLU A 52 4.38 -6.72 9.14
N ARG A 53 3.19 -6.34 8.65
CA ARG A 53 2.01 -7.19 8.69
C ARG A 53 1.11 -6.98 7.48
N ALA A 54 0.32 -8.01 7.18
CA ALA A 54 -0.70 -7.96 6.15
C ALA A 54 -1.85 -6.99 6.53
N CYS A 55 -2.44 -6.35 5.53
CA CYS A 55 -3.60 -5.47 5.64
C CYS A 55 -4.42 -5.48 4.35
N ALA A 56 -5.56 -4.78 4.31
CA ALA A 56 -6.42 -4.66 3.13
C ALA A 56 -6.80 -5.98 2.45
N GLN A 57 -7.07 -7.02 3.25
CA GLN A 57 -7.34 -8.38 2.78
C GLN A 57 -8.69 -8.53 2.06
N THR A 58 -9.54 -7.50 2.12
CA THR A 58 -10.79 -7.47 1.36
C THR A 58 -10.50 -7.38 -0.13
N ALA A 59 -11.15 -8.23 -0.93
CA ALA A 59 -11.01 -8.21 -2.39
C ALA A 59 -11.38 -6.83 -2.98
N CYS A 60 -10.63 -6.40 -3.99
CA CYS A 60 -10.97 -5.20 -4.73
C CYS A 60 -12.29 -5.35 -5.50
N LEU A 61 -12.94 -4.20 -5.73
CA LEU A 61 -14.05 -4.13 -6.67
C LEU A 61 -13.56 -4.54 -8.07
N PRO A 62 -14.39 -5.27 -8.83
CA PRO A 62 -14.04 -5.64 -10.19
C PRO A 62 -14.04 -4.41 -11.11
N GLU A 63 -13.10 -4.39 -12.05
CA GLU A 63 -12.96 -3.33 -13.05
C GLU A 63 -12.87 -3.92 -14.46
N TRP A 64 -13.32 -3.14 -15.45
CA TRP A 64 -13.16 -3.50 -16.85
C TRP A 64 -11.74 -3.19 -17.31
N GLN A 65 -11.01 -4.22 -17.69
CA GLN A 65 -9.70 -4.12 -18.30
C GLN A 65 -9.84 -4.30 -19.82
N ALA A 66 -9.48 -3.25 -20.56
CA ALA A 66 -9.39 -3.32 -22.01
C ALA A 66 -8.08 -4.01 -22.40
N GLY A 67 -8.18 -5.03 -23.26
CA GLY A 67 -7.02 -5.61 -23.93
C GLY A 67 -6.58 -4.77 -25.13
N ASP A 68 -5.62 -5.32 -25.89
CA ASP A 68 -5.09 -4.67 -27.07
C ASP A 68 -6.13 -4.57 -28.19
N TRP A 69 -6.01 -3.53 -29.00
CA TRP A 69 -6.80 -3.38 -30.21
C TRP A 69 -6.36 -4.40 -31.26
N SER A 70 -7.33 -4.96 -31.97
CA SER A 70 -7.09 -5.75 -33.16
C SER A 70 -6.50 -4.88 -34.27
N GLU A 71 -5.90 -5.53 -35.25
CA GLU A 71 -5.61 -4.88 -36.52
C GLU A 71 -6.90 -4.37 -37.19
N CYS A 72 -6.75 -3.38 -38.05
CA CYS A 72 -7.86 -2.86 -38.84
C CYS A 72 -8.35 -3.92 -39.81
N SER A 73 -9.67 -4.15 -39.86
CA SER A 73 -10.28 -5.15 -40.75
C SER A 73 -10.11 -4.85 -42.25
N ALA A 74 -9.63 -3.65 -42.61
CA ALA A 74 -9.43 -3.22 -43.99
C ALA A 74 -8.15 -2.39 -44.12
N SER A 75 -7.49 -2.49 -45.27
CA SER A 75 -6.29 -1.72 -45.60
C SER A 75 -6.59 -0.33 -46.18
N CYS A 76 -7.82 -0.08 -46.67
CA CYS A 76 -8.29 1.24 -47.14
C CYS A 76 -9.83 1.33 -47.09
N GLY A 77 -10.39 2.54 -47.23
CA GLY A 77 -11.84 2.75 -47.36
C GLY A 77 -12.67 2.65 -46.07
N GLY A 78 -12.01 2.71 -44.90
CA GLY A 78 -12.65 2.57 -43.58
C GLY A 78 -12.77 1.10 -43.14
N GLY A 79 -12.56 0.84 -41.85
CA GLY A 79 -12.57 -0.52 -41.29
C GLY A 79 -12.91 -0.52 -39.80
N ILE A 80 -13.04 -1.72 -39.24
CA ILE A 80 -13.38 -1.94 -37.84
C ILE A 80 -12.14 -2.42 -37.10
N ILE A 81 -11.86 -1.80 -35.95
CA ILE A 81 -10.96 -2.34 -34.94
C ILE A 81 -11.79 -2.74 -33.73
N THR A 82 -11.46 -3.88 -33.15
CA THR A 82 -12.14 -4.42 -31.97
C THR A 82 -11.12 -4.62 -30.85
N ARG A 83 -11.55 -4.58 -29.60
CA ARG A 83 -10.71 -5.01 -28.48
C ARG A 83 -11.55 -5.78 -27.47
N PRO A 84 -10.97 -6.79 -26.81
CA PRO A 84 -11.66 -7.50 -25.75
C PRO A 84 -11.73 -6.62 -24.49
N LEU A 85 -12.85 -6.70 -23.77
CA LEU A 85 -12.99 -6.20 -22.41
C LEU A 85 -13.08 -7.39 -21.47
N LYS A 86 -12.23 -7.44 -20.44
CA LYS A 86 -12.27 -8.46 -19.40
C LYS A 86 -12.58 -7.82 -18.06
N CYS A 87 -13.57 -8.36 -17.36
CA CYS A 87 -13.85 -7.98 -15.98
C CYS A 87 -12.85 -8.72 -15.07
N THR A 88 -11.97 -7.97 -14.41
CA THR A 88 -10.93 -8.54 -13.54
C THR A 88 -10.96 -7.90 -12.16
N ARG A 89 -10.53 -8.65 -11.14
CA ARG A 89 -10.23 -8.10 -9.81
C ARG A 89 -8.72 -8.00 -9.68
N LYS A 90 -8.23 -6.82 -9.30
CA LYS A 90 -6.81 -6.62 -9.00
C LYS A 90 -6.48 -7.19 -7.63
N ILE A 91 -5.32 -7.82 -7.54
CA ILE A 91 -4.62 -8.16 -6.30
C ILE A 91 -3.50 -7.13 -6.17
N ALA A 92 -3.27 -6.62 -4.97
CA ALA A 92 -2.24 -5.61 -4.73
C ALA A 92 -0.89 -6.22 -4.29
#